data_AF-A0A972AMV8-F1
#
_entry.id   AF-A0A972AMV8-F1
#
_cell.length_a   1.000
_cell.length_b   1.000
_cell.length_c   1.000
_cell.angle_alpha   90.00
_cell.angle_beta   90.00
_cell.angle_gamma   90.00
#
_symmetry.space_group_name_H-M   'P 1'
#
loop_
_entity.id
_entity.type
_entity.pdbx_description
1 polymer ?
#
loop_
_entity_poly.entity_id
_entity_poly.type
_entity_poly.pdbx_seq_one_letter_code
_entity_poly.pdbx_strand_id
1 'polypeptide(L)'
;MTKEDIPFPEIRKRDGRIAPFDKKKITEAIFKAARAVGGENYSLAEELTEEVIKYLSATRVPGLIPTVEEIQDVVEKILIEKGHARTSKAYILYRDKRTRIREAKSELMDVVKDILVEGNKRTEEYSYSPAQKMHKIALAASQKYYLDNLLPPDIAQAHRRGSFHIHQLGYYSKTLDSLQIDLPGLLKKNPGLLEKFSPIGFYSTLMNFAGVVQSSLNDLFGEQHLPFLDRFLGELIRRFKKGGEHALVEDSLRSFLRYFRNLSLFSCEHNIKLSLGLGLDSSKEGRLCSQFFLNELLSQKDHSNMPRIIFTLRKGVNFLPNDPNYDLFLLALRSALRSGNPVFCFMDTSFNSLGNGACYFAGGLRVAENRHGRAGGEGRGNICSLTINLPRLALTTRDEELFFVELDRLLRLGVRQLLHRFEVLTALRCRDLPSVMGKGFYMGSENLTPEDSIREALKNGVMTIGFIGLPEVLRLLLPEKRDNNEENLRLVVRILDHMSKRVLSFCEEYDLNFALSCVSNDRRLQYFTERDREEFGIIKGVTDKELYSTGFVLFQEDEGLDKKIAFEGQLHRYCLAGCSSKVFMMPGLDPDGSADFLRRLSDSDIGYVSINTFFPYD
;
A
#
# COMPACT_ATOMS: atom_id res chain seq x y z
N MET A 1 -32.74 -48.12 25.67
CA MET A 1 -31.79 -47.61 26.68
C MET A 1 -32.40 -46.38 27.32
N THR A 2 -32.65 -46.47 28.62
CA THR A 2 -33.28 -45.46 29.49
C THR A 2 -32.30 -44.31 29.80
N LYS A 3 -32.81 -43.20 30.33
CA LYS A 3 -32.09 -41.96 30.68
C LYS A 3 -30.96 -42.10 31.73
N GLU A 4 -30.56 -43.32 32.10
CA GLU A 4 -29.72 -43.62 33.27
C GLU A 4 -28.23 -43.93 32.98
N ASP A 5 -27.79 -43.95 31.72
CA ASP A 5 -26.39 -44.26 31.37
C ASP A 5 -25.56 -43.04 30.91
N ILE A 6 -26.00 -41.81 31.19
CA ILE A 6 -25.23 -40.60 30.85
C ILE A 6 -24.62 -40.03 32.14
N PRO A 7 -23.31 -40.19 32.38
CA PRO A 7 -22.64 -39.84 33.65
C PRO A 7 -22.54 -38.33 33.91
N PHE A 8 -22.83 -37.50 32.90
CA PHE A 8 -22.89 -36.05 33.00
C PHE A 8 -24.02 -35.54 32.08
N PRO A 9 -25.17 -35.12 32.62
CA PRO A 9 -26.34 -34.70 31.82
C PRO A 9 -26.11 -33.35 31.12
N GLU A 10 -25.08 -32.62 31.53
CA GLU A 10 -24.77 -31.27 31.10
C GLU A 10 -23.33 -31.15 30.61
N ILE A 11 -23.09 -30.16 29.75
CA ILE A 11 -21.78 -29.80 29.21
C ILE A 11 -21.59 -28.28 29.29
N ARG A 12 -20.40 -27.84 29.70
CA ARG A 12 -20.02 -26.43 29.72
C ARG A 12 -19.42 -26.05 28.37
N LYS A 13 -20.12 -25.17 27.66
CA LYS A 13 -19.64 -24.60 26.40
C LYS A 13 -18.50 -23.62 26.66
N ARG A 14 -17.74 -23.31 25.60
CA ARG A 14 -16.59 -22.38 25.65
C ARG A 14 -16.98 -20.95 26.06
N ASP A 15 -18.23 -20.54 25.84
CA ASP A 15 -18.79 -19.25 26.27
C ASP A 15 -19.28 -19.26 27.74
N GLY A 16 -18.99 -20.33 28.49
CA GLY A 16 -19.40 -20.51 29.88
C GLY A 16 -20.83 -21.04 30.06
N ARG A 17 -21.65 -21.10 29.00
CA ARG A 17 -23.04 -21.58 29.10
C ARG A 17 -23.10 -23.08 29.35
N ILE A 18 -24.02 -23.49 30.22
CA ILE A 18 -24.32 -24.91 30.47
C ILE A 18 -25.43 -25.35 29.51
N ALA A 19 -25.25 -26.49 28.86
CA ALA A 19 -26.22 -27.04 27.91
C ALA A 19 -26.39 -28.56 28.12
N PRO A 20 -27.49 -29.16 27.65
CA PRO A 20 -27.67 -30.61 27.70
C PRO A 20 -26.57 -31.34 26.93
N PHE A 21 -26.02 -32.41 27.52
CA PHE A 21 -25.06 -33.28 26.85
C PHE A 21 -25.77 -34.12 25.77
N ASP A 22 -25.14 -34.24 24.60
CA ASP A 22 -25.65 -35.00 23.47
C ASP A 22 -24.52 -35.79 22.82
N LYS A 23 -24.49 -37.10 23.07
CA LYS A 23 -23.45 -38.00 22.56
C LYS A 23 -23.42 -38.08 21.03
N LYS A 24 -24.55 -37.85 20.34
CA LYS A 24 -24.61 -37.91 18.87
C LYS A 24 -23.66 -36.90 18.23
N LYS A 25 -23.42 -35.76 18.88
CA LYS A 25 -22.48 -34.75 18.39
C LYS A 25 -21.04 -35.24 18.37
N ILE A 26 -20.66 -36.12 19.30
CA ILE A 26 -19.33 -36.73 19.35
C ILE A 26 -19.24 -37.77 18.22
N THR A 27 -20.24 -38.64 18.11
CA THR A 27 -20.34 -39.65 17.04
C THR A 27 -20.23 -39.02 15.66
N GLU A 28 -21.02 -37.97 15.37
CA GLU A 28 -20.98 -37.27 14.09
C GLU A 28 -19.63 -36.62 13.81
N ALA A 29 -18.95 -36.10 14.84
CA ALA A 29 -17.65 -35.46 14.68
C ALA A 29 -16.56 -36.49 14.38
N ILE A 30 -16.56 -37.63 15.08
CA ILE A 30 -15.67 -38.77 14.80
C ILE A 30 -15.94 -39.31 13.40
N PHE A 31 -17.22 -39.51 13.03
CA PHE A 31 -17.60 -40.03 11.72
C PHE A 31 -17.20 -39.08 10.57
N LYS A 32 -17.37 -37.77 10.73
CA LYS A 32 -16.91 -36.77 9.74
C LYS A 32 -15.39 -36.83 9.56
N ALA A 33 -14.64 -36.98 10.65
CA ALA A 33 -13.20 -37.14 10.58
C ALA A 33 -12.80 -38.46 9.88
N ALA A 34 -13.51 -39.55 10.17
CA ALA A 34 -13.30 -40.85 9.54
C ALA A 34 -13.57 -40.79 8.02
N ARG A 35 -14.68 -40.16 7.61
CA ARG A 35 -15.00 -39.95 6.19
C ARG A 35 -13.95 -39.14 5.45
N ALA A 36 -13.36 -38.13 6.09
CA ALA A 36 -12.31 -37.32 5.49
C ALA A 36 -11.03 -38.11 5.16
N VAL A 37 -10.84 -39.29 5.78
CA VAL A 37 -9.73 -40.20 5.51
C VAL A 37 -10.16 -41.52 4.84
N GLY A 38 -11.39 -41.57 4.30
CA GLY A 38 -11.90 -42.71 3.53
C GLY A 38 -12.64 -43.78 4.33
N GLY A 39 -13.00 -43.53 5.60
CA GLY A 39 -13.78 -44.45 6.43
C GLY A 39 -15.29 -44.27 6.26
N GLU A 40 -16.05 -45.36 6.31
CA GLU A 40 -17.52 -45.36 6.09
C GLU A 40 -18.33 -45.99 7.24
N ASN A 41 -17.67 -46.58 8.23
CA ASN A 41 -18.34 -47.30 9.30
C ASN A 41 -18.84 -46.35 10.40
N TYR A 42 -20.15 -46.08 10.40
CA TYR A 42 -20.80 -45.25 11.42
C TYR A 42 -20.89 -45.96 12.78
N SER A 43 -21.13 -47.27 12.80
CA SER A 43 -21.22 -48.07 14.03
C SER A 43 -19.91 -48.04 14.82
N LEU A 44 -18.77 -48.08 14.14
CA LEU A 44 -17.45 -47.91 14.78
C LEU A 44 -17.29 -46.53 15.43
N ALA A 45 -17.86 -45.47 14.85
CA ALA A 45 -17.85 -44.15 15.47
C ALA A 45 -18.74 -44.07 16.73
N GLU A 46 -19.85 -44.83 16.78
CA GLU A 46 -20.67 -44.98 17.98
C GLU A 46 -19.89 -45.73 19.07
N GLU A 47 -19.24 -46.84 18.74
CA GLU A 47 -18.42 -47.61 19.68
C GLU A 47 -17.32 -46.75 20.32
N LEU A 48 -16.56 -46.01 19.50
CA LEU A 48 -15.53 -45.07 19.98
C LEU A 48 -16.12 -43.94 20.84
N THR A 49 -17.35 -43.52 20.55
CA THR A 49 -18.04 -42.51 21.37
C THR A 49 -18.39 -43.04 22.76
N GLU A 50 -18.84 -44.29 22.85
CA GLU A 50 -19.09 -44.94 24.14
C GLU A 50 -17.82 -45.10 24.96
N GLU A 51 -16.68 -45.40 24.32
CA GLU A 51 -15.39 -45.46 25.00
C GLU A 51 -14.93 -44.11 25.54
N VAL A 52 -15.14 -43.03 24.77
CA VAL A 52 -14.89 -41.66 25.22
C VAL A 52 -15.73 -41.31 26.45
N ILE A 53 -17.02 -41.66 26.43
CA ILE A 53 -17.93 -41.44 27.57
C ILE A 53 -17.45 -42.24 28.78
N LYS A 54 -17.12 -43.52 28.61
CA LYS A 54 -16.62 -44.38 29.68
C LYS A 54 -15.34 -43.83 30.31
N TYR A 55 -14.40 -43.35 29.49
CA TYR A 55 -13.17 -42.73 29.96
C TYR A 55 -13.45 -41.43 30.75
N LEU A 56 -14.30 -40.56 30.22
CA LEU A 56 -14.72 -39.32 30.90
C LEU A 56 -15.45 -39.60 32.23
N SER A 57 -16.10 -40.76 32.36
CA SER A 57 -16.79 -41.17 33.59
C SER A 57 -15.81 -41.64 34.66
N ALA A 58 -14.80 -42.41 34.26
CA ALA A 58 -13.85 -43.04 35.17
C ALA A 58 -12.80 -42.06 35.71
N THR A 59 -12.45 -41.03 34.93
CA THR A 59 -11.30 -40.16 35.22
C THR A 59 -11.67 -38.86 35.92
N ARG A 60 -12.96 -38.66 36.26
CA ARG A 60 -13.51 -37.33 36.55
C ARG A 60 -14.02 -37.20 37.97
N VAL A 61 -13.84 -36.00 38.53
CA VAL A 61 -14.29 -35.67 39.89
C VAL A 61 -15.82 -35.52 39.90
N PRO A 62 -16.54 -36.22 40.80
CA PRO A 62 -18.00 -36.09 40.93
C PRO A 62 -18.42 -34.63 41.14
N GLY A 63 -19.40 -34.15 40.36
CA GLY A 63 -19.98 -32.81 40.48
C GLY A 63 -19.38 -31.73 39.56
N LEU A 64 -18.28 -31.99 38.86
CA LEU A 64 -17.76 -31.06 37.85
C LEU A 64 -18.50 -31.23 36.51
N ILE A 65 -18.81 -30.16 35.77
CA ILE A 65 -19.46 -30.23 34.43
C ILE A 65 -18.40 -30.19 33.33
N PRO A 66 -18.38 -31.13 32.35
CA PRO A 66 -17.27 -31.27 31.41
C PRO A 66 -17.23 -30.10 30.46
N THR A 67 -16.02 -29.61 30.17
CA THR A 67 -15.84 -28.62 29.14
C THR A 67 -15.82 -29.27 27.76
N VAL A 68 -16.14 -28.48 26.73
CA VAL A 68 -16.02 -28.93 25.34
C VAL A 68 -14.58 -29.36 24.99
N GLU A 69 -13.56 -28.73 25.58
CA GLU A 69 -12.15 -29.09 25.32
C GLU A 69 -11.78 -30.42 25.95
N GLU A 70 -12.16 -30.64 27.21
CA GLU A 70 -11.95 -31.92 27.90
C GLU A 70 -12.49 -33.10 27.08
N ILE A 71 -13.71 -32.95 26.52
CA ILE A 71 -14.30 -34.00 25.68
C ILE A 71 -13.49 -34.20 24.39
N GLN A 72 -13.03 -33.12 23.75
CA GLN A 72 -12.26 -33.21 22.52
C GLN A 72 -10.89 -33.87 22.73
N ASP A 73 -10.22 -33.58 23.84
CA ASP A 73 -8.93 -34.16 24.17
C ASP A 73 -9.04 -35.65 24.48
N VAL A 74 -10.14 -36.06 25.12
CA VAL A 74 -10.43 -37.50 25.31
C VAL A 74 -10.74 -38.18 23.98
N VAL A 75 -11.49 -37.55 23.07
CA VAL A 75 -11.72 -38.11 21.73
C VAL A 75 -10.40 -38.34 20.99
N GLU A 76 -9.49 -37.37 21.02
CA GLU A 76 -8.17 -37.50 20.42
C GLU A 76 -7.38 -38.67 21.02
N LYS A 77 -7.35 -38.75 22.36
CA LYS A 77 -6.68 -39.83 23.09
C LYS A 77 -7.21 -41.21 22.69
N ILE A 78 -8.52 -41.41 22.76
CA ILE A 78 -9.16 -42.69 22.44
C ILE A 78 -8.93 -43.08 20.97
N LEU A 79 -9.02 -42.13 20.04
CA LEU A 79 -8.72 -42.41 18.63
C LEU A 79 -7.27 -42.85 18.41
N ILE A 80 -6.32 -42.31 19.17
CA ILE A 80 -4.90 -42.73 19.08
C ILE A 80 -4.72 -44.12 19.71
N GLU A 81 -5.24 -44.33 20.93
CA GLU A 81 -5.11 -45.60 21.67
C GLU A 81 -5.75 -46.78 20.94
N LYS A 82 -6.83 -46.54 20.18
CA LYS A 82 -7.54 -47.56 19.39
C LYS A 82 -6.97 -47.75 17.98
N GLY A 83 -5.83 -47.14 17.66
CA GLY A 83 -5.14 -47.33 16.38
C GLY A 83 -5.71 -46.50 15.22
N HIS A 84 -6.59 -45.54 15.47
CA HIS A 84 -7.19 -44.65 14.46
C HIS A 84 -6.41 -43.33 14.29
N ALA A 85 -5.08 -43.41 14.24
CA ALA A 85 -4.19 -42.23 14.19
C ALA A 85 -4.48 -41.28 13.01
N ARG A 86 -4.84 -41.82 11.82
CA ARG A 86 -5.22 -40.99 10.65
C ARG A 86 -6.51 -40.21 10.90
N THR A 87 -7.52 -40.85 11.48
CA THR A 87 -8.78 -40.23 11.87
C THR A 87 -8.58 -39.19 12.96
N SER A 88 -7.73 -39.48 13.96
CA SER A 88 -7.35 -38.53 15.01
C SER A 88 -6.74 -37.25 14.41
N LYS A 89 -5.76 -37.38 13.50
CA LYS A 89 -5.16 -36.22 12.81
C LYS A 89 -6.20 -35.40 12.04
N ALA A 90 -7.12 -36.04 11.32
CA ALA A 90 -8.20 -35.36 10.61
C ALA A 90 -9.18 -34.65 11.57
N TYR A 91 -9.49 -35.27 12.71
CA TYR A 91 -10.30 -34.69 13.77
C TYR A 91 -9.65 -33.44 14.37
N ILE A 92 -8.34 -33.51 14.69
CA ILE A 92 -7.54 -32.38 15.19
C ILE A 92 -7.57 -31.20 14.20
N LEU A 93 -7.30 -31.46 12.92
CA LEU A 93 -7.32 -30.43 11.88
C LEU A 93 -8.72 -29.81 11.70
N TYR A 94 -9.77 -30.61 11.80
CA TYR A 94 -11.15 -30.13 11.71
C TYR A 94 -11.54 -29.25 12.91
N ARG A 95 -11.17 -29.63 14.15
CA ARG A 95 -11.44 -28.82 15.34
C ARG A 95 -10.65 -27.51 15.34
N ASP A 96 -9.40 -27.53 14.91
CA ASP A 96 -8.56 -26.34 14.77
C ASP A 96 -9.19 -25.38 13.76
N LYS A 97 -9.59 -25.88 12.58
CA LYS A 97 -10.34 -25.09 11.59
C LYS A 97 -11.64 -24.50 12.15
N ARG A 98 -12.42 -25.25 12.92
CA ARG A 98 -13.69 -24.78 13.53
C ARG A 98 -13.46 -23.76 14.65
N THR A 99 -12.38 -23.92 15.42
CA THR A 99 -11.97 -22.98 16.48
C THR A 99 -11.57 -21.65 15.85
N ARG A 100 -10.68 -21.68 14.84
CA ARG A 100 -10.29 -20.51 14.06
C ARG A 100 -11.49 -19.78 13.47
N ILE A 101 -12.46 -20.48 12.88
CA ILE A 101 -13.69 -19.85 12.33
C ILE A 101 -14.51 -19.11 13.42
N ARG A 102 -14.56 -19.65 14.65
CA ARG A 102 -15.34 -19.05 15.75
C ARG A 102 -14.62 -17.85 16.37
N GLU A 103 -13.33 -17.98 16.64
CA GLU A 103 -12.47 -16.87 17.05
C GLU A 103 -12.50 -15.77 16.01
N ALA A 104 -12.43 -16.15 14.74
CA ALA A 104 -12.54 -15.23 13.63
C ALA A 104 -13.86 -14.45 13.62
N LYS A 105 -14.97 -15.11 13.96
CA LYS A 105 -16.26 -14.44 14.08
C LYS A 105 -16.29 -13.48 15.28
N SER A 106 -15.69 -13.84 16.41
CA SER A 106 -15.63 -12.95 17.58
C SER A 106 -14.78 -11.71 17.28
N GLU A 107 -13.55 -11.91 16.82
CA GLU A 107 -12.62 -10.81 16.51
C GLU A 107 -13.18 -9.85 15.46
N LEU A 108 -13.80 -10.38 14.39
CA LEU A 108 -14.43 -9.52 13.39
C LEU A 108 -15.60 -8.73 13.98
N MET A 109 -16.41 -9.35 14.84
CA MET A 109 -17.52 -8.66 15.50
C MET A 109 -17.04 -7.61 16.49
N ASP A 110 -15.90 -7.84 17.14
CA ASP A 110 -15.25 -6.85 18.01
C ASP A 110 -14.73 -5.66 17.19
N VAL A 111 -14.06 -5.89 16.05
CA VAL A 111 -13.66 -4.81 15.13
C VAL A 111 -14.87 -4.04 14.60
N VAL A 112 -15.95 -4.75 14.22
CA VAL A 112 -17.21 -4.11 13.79
C VAL A 112 -17.80 -3.26 14.91
N LYS A 113 -17.80 -3.78 16.14
CA LYS A 113 -18.26 -3.04 17.33
C LYS A 113 -17.42 -1.77 17.53
N ASP A 114 -16.10 -1.86 17.41
CA ASP A 114 -15.21 -0.71 17.56
C ASP A 114 -15.46 0.35 16.48
N ILE A 115 -15.60 -0.04 15.20
CA ILE A 115 -15.97 0.86 14.10
C ILE A 115 -17.31 1.58 14.37
N LEU A 116 -18.27 0.88 14.99
CA LEU A 116 -19.56 1.45 15.35
C LEU A 116 -19.48 2.41 16.55
N VAL A 117 -18.59 2.14 17.52
CA VAL A 117 -18.43 2.92 18.76
C VAL A 117 -17.53 4.14 18.56
N GLU A 118 -16.41 4.03 17.83
CA GLU A 118 -15.48 5.14 17.56
C GLU A 118 -16.15 6.33 16.90
N GLY A 119 -17.20 6.10 16.08
CA GLY A 119 -18.00 7.16 15.48
C GLY A 119 -18.75 8.06 16.48
N ASN A 120 -18.75 7.74 17.78
CA ASN A 120 -19.28 8.59 18.85
C ASN A 120 -18.21 9.52 19.47
N LYS A 121 -16.92 9.28 19.21
CA LYS A 121 -15.84 10.15 19.66
C LYS A 121 -15.64 11.26 18.63
N ARG A 122 -16.01 12.50 18.98
CA ARG A 122 -15.68 13.71 18.21
C ARG A 122 -14.17 13.92 18.20
N THR A 123 -13.46 13.23 17.31
CA THR A 123 -12.07 13.56 16.93
C THR A 123 -12.14 14.15 15.54
N GLU A 124 -11.61 15.37 15.41
CA GLU A 124 -11.81 16.27 14.27
C GLU A 124 -11.17 15.79 12.96
N GLU A 125 -10.43 14.67 12.98
CA GLU A 125 -9.66 14.23 11.84
C GLU A 125 -10.40 13.26 10.91
N TYR A 126 -11.41 12.50 11.32
CA TYR A 126 -11.98 11.45 10.45
C TYR A 126 -13.40 11.79 9.95
N SER A 127 -13.63 11.66 8.65
CA SER A 127 -14.98 11.64 8.10
C SER A 127 -15.62 10.28 8.44
N TYR A 128 -16.74 10.31 9.17
CA TYR A 128 -17.47 9.14 9.66
C TYR A 128 -18.77 8.89 8.88
N SER A 129 -18.76 9.18 7.57
CA SER A 129 -19.97 8.99 6.76
C SER A 129 -20.45 7.53 6.83
N PRO A 130 -21.76 7.26 6.72
CA PRO A 130 -22.30 5.90 6.71
C PRO A 130 -21.62 4.98 5.69
N ALA A 131 -21.27 5.52 4.52
CA ALA A 131 -20.61 4.76 3.47
C ALA A 131 -19.15 4.40 3.81
N GLN A 132 -18.40 5.30 4.47
CA GLN A 132 -17.05 4.98 4.96
C GLN A 132 -17.08 3.91 6.06
N LYS A 133 -18.08 3.94 6.96
CA LYS A 133 -18.23 2.88 7.98
C LYS A 133 -18.48 1.51 7.33
N MET A 134 -19.40 1.45 6.36
CA MET A 134 -19.64 0.23 5.58
C MET A 134 -18.37 -0.24 4.89
N HIS A 135 -17.60 0.69 4.32
CA HIS A 135 -16.34 0.39 3.67
C HIS A 135 -15.30 -0.20 4.63
N LYS A 136 -15.11 0.39 5.82
CA LYS A 136 -14.20 -0.13 6.86
C LYS A 136 -14.57 -1.54 7.33
N ILE A 137 -15.87 -1.81 7.50
CA ILE A 137 -16.36 -3.15 7.85
C ILE A 137 -16.01 -4.17 6.74
N ALA A 138 -16.26 -3.81 5.48
CA ALA A 138 -15.92 -4.65 4.34
C ALA A 138 -14.41 -4.90 4.22
N LEU A 139 -13.58 -3.89 4.48
CA LEU A 139 -12.13 -4.01 4.54
C LEU A 139 -11.68 -4.99 5.63
N ALA A 140 -12.16 -4.83 6.85
CA ALA A 140 -11.81 -5.70 7.97
C ALA A 140 -12.19 -7.16 7.72
N ALA A 141 -13.41 -7.40 7.21
CA ALA A 141 -13.88 -8.73 6.85
C ALA A 141 -13.02 -9.36 5.74
N SER A 142 -12.67 -8.57 4.71
CA SER A 142 -11.86 -9.03 3.59
C SER A 142 -10.43 -9.36 4.02
N GLN A 143 -9.77 -8.47 4.77
CA GLN A 143 -8.41 -8.71 5.28
C GLN A 143 -8.32 -10.02 6.06
N LYS A 144 -9.30 -10.25 6.93
CA LYS A 144 -9.39 -11.47 7.72
C LYS A 144 -9.58 -12.71 6.85
N TYR A 145 -10.53 -12.67 5.92
CA TYR A 145 -10.74 -13.76 4.98
C TYR A 145 -9.47 -14.10 4.21
N TYR A 146 -8.75 -13.09 3.73
CA TYR A 146 -7.51 -13.30 2.97
C TYR A 146 -6.40 -13.92 3.80
N LEU A 147 -6.17 -13.46 5.03
CA LEU A 147 -5.16 -14.04 5.92
C LEU A 147 -5.47 -15.48 6.36
N ASP A 148 -6.75 -15.82 6.48
CA ASP A 148 -7.18 -17.10 7.03
C ASP A 148 -7.42 -18.16 5.94
N ASN A 149 -7.76 -17.75 4.71
CA ASN A 149 -8.25 -18.67 3.67
C ASN A 149 -7.59 -18.52 2.29
N LEU A 150 -7.08 -17.33 1.94
CA LEU A 150 -6.51 -17.09 0.61
C LEU A 150 -4.99 -17.18 0.59
N LEU A 151 -4.33 -16.52 1.55
CA LEU A 151 -2.89 -16.42 1.60
C LEU A 151 -2.24 -17.73 2.06
N PRO A 152 -1.10 -18.11 1.45
CA PRO A 152 -0.28 -19.20 1.98
C PRO A 152 0.08 -18.97 3.47
N PRO A 153 0.10 -20.02 4.32
CA PRO A 153 0.27 -19.86 5.76
C PRO A 153 1.56 -19.14 6.17
N ASP A 154 2.67 -19.40 5.47
CA ASP A 154 3.97 -18.76 5.70
C ASP A 154 3.93 -17.25 5.44
N ILE A 155 3.29 -16.84 4.34
CA ILE A 155 3.09 -15.43 3.97
C ILE A 155 2.16 -14.74 4.96
N ALA A 156 1.03 -15.36 5.30
CA ALA A 156 0.08 -14.81 6.26
C ALA A 156 0.72 -14.66 7.65
N GLN A 157 1.54 -15.63 8.06
CA GLN A 157 2.26 -15.57 9.33
C GLN A 157 3.34 -14.49 9.35
N ALA A 158 4.09 -14.31 8.26
CA ALA A 158 5.07 -13.22 8.15
C ALA A 158 4.43 -11.84 8.27
N HIS A 159 3.22 -11.65 7.70
CA HIS A 159 2.43 -10.45 7.91
C HIS A 159 1.97 -10.29 9.37
N ARG A 160 1.38 -11.34 9.95
CA ARG A 160 0.91 -11.36 11.35
C ARG A 160 2.03 -11.24 12.39
N ARG A 161 3.28 -11.54 12.06
CA ARG A 161 4.43 -11.36 12.95
C ARG A 161 5.13 -10.02 12.75
N GLY A 162 4.75 -9.25 11.72
CA GLY A 162 5.43 -7.99 11.41
C GLY A 162 6.80 -8.17 10.76
N SER A 163 7.08 -9.32 10.12
CA SER A 163 8.28 -9.50 9.29
C SER A 163 8.21 -8.65 8.02
N PHE A 164 7.02 -8.57 7.42
CA PHE A 164 6.67 -7.56 6.41
C PHE A 164 5.21 -7.14 6.53
N HIS A 165 4.85 -6.04 5.87
CA HIS A 165 3.48 -5.54 5.75
C HIS A 165 2.98 -5.75 4.31
N ILE A 166 1.80 -6.34 4.15
CA ILE A 166 1.13 -6.47 2.85
C ILE A 166 0.21 -5.25 2.72
N HIS A 167 0.54 -4.32 1.83
CA HIS A 167 -0.27 -3.12 1.64
C HIS A 167 -1.61 -3.45 1.00
N GLN A 168 -2.65 -2.69 1.37
CA GLN A 168 -4.00 -2.80 0.79
C GLN A 168 -4.56 -4.22 0.84
N LEU A 169 -4.28 -4.93 1.93
CA LEU A 169 -4.71 -6.30 2.11
C LEU A 169 -6.24 -6.46 1.97
N GLY A 170 -7.05 -5.46 2.37
CA GLY A 170 -8.50 -5.54 2.19
C GLY A 170 -8.99 -5.52 0.73
N TYR A 171 -8.11 -5.14 -0.20
CA TYR A 171 -8.36 -5.14 -1.65
C TYR A 171 -7.52 -6.19 -2.40
N TYR A 172 -6.93 -7.16 -1.68
CA TYR A 172 -5.92 -8.07 -2.20
C TYR A 172 -6.31 -8.73 -3.54
N SER A 173 -7.57 -9.13 -3.68
CA SER A 173 -8.10 -9.82 -4.86
C SER A 173 -9.02 -8.96 -5.75
N LYS A 174 -8.98 -7.63 -5.60
CA LYS A 174 -10.00 -6.73 -6.19
C LYS A 174 -9.42 -5.73 -7.16
N THR A 175 -8.27 -5.14 -6.85
CA THR A 175 -7.70 -4.10 -7.70
C THR A 175 -6.21 -3.84 -7.45
N LEU A 176 -5.66 -2.98 -8.30
CA LEU A 176 -4.32 -2.41 -8.31
C LEU A 176 -4.18 -1.27 -7.31
N ASP A 177 -2.93 -0.97 -6.96
CA ASP A 177 -2.60 0.08 -6.01
C ASP A 177 -2.72 1.47 -6.66
N SER A 178 -1.95 1.77 -7.70
CA SER A 178 -1.92 3.12 -8.29
C SER A 178 -1.82 3.12 -9.81
N LEU A 179 -2.16 4.23 -10.45
CA LEU A 179 -2.09 4.39 -11.91
C LEU A 179 -1.76 5.83 -12.32
N GLN A 180 -0.94 5.96 -13.37
CA GLN A 180 -0.73 7.22 -14.06
C GLN A 180 -1.47 7.23 -15.39
N ILE A 181 -2.37 8.19 -15.60
CA ILE A 181 -3.19 8.24 -16.82
C ILE A 181 -2.49 9.11 -17.88
N ASP A 182 -2.22 8.50 -19.04
CA ASP A 182 -1.68 9.18 -20.22
C ASP A 182 -2.76 9.94 -21.00
N LEU A 183 -3.17 11.10 -20.48
CA LEU A 183 -4.17 11.93 -21.15
C LEU A 183 -3.73 12.43 -22.52
N PRO A 184 -2.51 12.95 -22.71
CA PRO A 184 -2.06 13.37 -24.03
C PRO A 184 -2.04 12.20 -25.02
N GLY A 185 -1.60 11.01 -24.58
CA GLY A 185 -1.62 9.79 -25.40
C GLY A 185 -3.02 9.35 -25.78
N LEU A 186 -3.99 9.43 -24.85
CA LEU A 186 -5.39 9.11 -25.12
C LEU A 186 -5.99 10.02 -26.19
N LEU A 187 -5.70 11.33 -26.13
CA LEU A 187 -6.14 12.29 -27.15
C LEU A 187 -5.54 11.99 -28.53
N LYS A 188 -4.25 11.62 -28.57
CA LYS A 188 -3.57 11.27 -29.82
C LYS A 188 -4.12 10.00 -30.44
N LYS A 189 -4.41 8.97 -29.63
CA LYS A 189 -4.96 7.68 -30.08
C LYS A 189 -6.42 7.80 -30.51
N ASN A 190 -7.19 8.68 -29.89
CA ASN A 190 -8.62 8.87 -30.15
C ASN A 190 -8.93 10.32 -30.55
N PRO A 191 -8.51 10.81 -31.73
CA PRO A 191 -8.77 12.19 -32.14
C PRO A 191 -10.29 12.51 -32.18
N GLY A 192 -11.11 11.52 -32.57
CA GLY A 192 -12.57 11.63 -32.57
C GLY A 192 -13.23 11.67 -31.18
N LEU A 193 -12.51 11.34 -30.09
CA LEU A 193 -13.00 11.51 -28.72
C LEU A 193 -13.28 13.00 -28.45
N LEU A 194 -12.39 13.87 -28.92
CA LEU A 194 -12.57 15.31 -28.81
C LEU A 194 -13.58 15.86 -29.81
N GLU A 195 -13.73 15.25 -30.98
CA GLU A 195 -14.76 15.65 -31.95
C GLU A 195 -16.18 15.40 -31.42
N LYS A 196 -16.39 14.32 -30.64
CA LYS A 196 -17.65 14.09 -29.90
C LYS A 196 -17.91 15.17 -28.83
N PHE A 197 -16.86 15.72 -28.22
CA PHE A 197 -16.96 16.77 -27.21
C PHE A 197 -16.93 18.19 -27.79
N SER A 198 -16.44 18.35 -29.02
CA SER A 198 -16.28 19.61 -29.76
C SER A 198 -17.55 20.46 -29.89
N PRO A 199 -18.78 19.91 -29.98
CA PRO A 199 -19.99 20.72 -30.03
C PRO A 199 -20.36 21.37 -28.68
N ILE A 200 -19.77 20.91 -27.57
CA ILE A 200 -20.27 21.15 -26.20
C ILE A 200 -19.46 22.23 -25.44
N GLY A 201 -18.38 22.74 -26.04
CA GLY A 201 -17.52 23.79 -25.47
C GLY A 201 -16.44 23.29 -24.50
N PHE A 202 -15.49 24.17 -24.16
CA PHE A 202 -14.33 23.85 -23.32
C PHE A 202 -14.72 23.35 -21.93
N TYR A 203 -15.62 24.07 -21.25
CA TYR A 203 -16.12 23.72 -19.92
C TYR A 203 -16.69 22.29 -19.88
N SER A 204 -17.63 22.00 -20.78
CA SER A 204 -18.31 20.70 -20.81
C SER A 204 -17.34 19.56 -21.14
N THR A 205 -16.39 19.80 -22.04
CA THR A 205 -15.32 18.84 -22.33
C THR A 205 -14.48 18.54 -21.09
N LEU A 206 -14.10 19.59 -20.35
CA LEU A 206 -13.30 19.48 -19.14
C LEU A 206 -14.07 18.75 -18.01
N MET A 207 -15.37 19.00 -17.86
CA MET A 207 -16.22 18.31 -16.89
C MET A 207 -16.48 16.85 -17.26
N ASN A 208 -16.69 16.54 -18.55
CA ASN A 208 -16.77 15.16 -19.01
C ASN A 208 -15.48 14.42 -18.68
N PHE A 209 -14.34 15.05 -18.95
CA PHE A 209 -13.03 14.50 -18.61
C PHE A 209 -12.91 14.25 -17.10
N ALA A 210 -13.33 15.20 -16.26
CA ALA A 210 -13.34 15.04 -14.81
C ALA A 210 -14.19 13.85 -14.35
N GLY A 211 -15.35 13.62 -14.97
CA GLY A 211 -16.20 12.46 -14.71
C GLY A 211 -15.53 11.13 -15.11
N VAL A 212 -14.77 11.10 -16.21
CA VAL A 212 -14.02 9.90 -16.59
C VAL A 212 -12.89 9.62 -15.60
N VAL A 213 -12.12 10.63 -15.21
CA VAL A 213 -11.07 10.51 -14.18
C VAL A 213 -11.67 10.00 -12.86
N GLN A 214 -12.76 10.60 -12.39
CA GLN A 214 -13.45 10.12 -11.19
C GLN A 214 -13.85 8.65 -11.31
N SER A 215 -14.41 8.21 -12.45
CA SER A 215 -14.83 6.81 -12.60
C SER A 215 -13.67 5.83 -12.40
N SER A 216 -12.47 6.19 -12.85
CA SER A 216 -11.27 5.37 -12.64
C SER A 216 -10.72 5.38 -11.22
N LEU A 217 -11.05 6.38 -10.39
CA LEU A 217 -10.74 6.36 -8.96
C LEU A 217 -11.52 5.29 -8.19
N ASN A 218 -12.69 4.88 -8.70
CA ASN A 218 -13.47 3.79 -8.08
C ASN A 218 -12.91 2.40 -8.40
N ASP A 219 -12.19 2.29 -9.51
CA ASP A 219 -11.53 1.05 -9.89
C ASP A 219 -10.23 0.85 -9.11
N LEU A 220 -9.57 1.91 -8.62
CA LEU A 220 -8.29 1.83 -7.93
C LEU A 220 -8.45 1.93 -6.41
N PHE A 221 -7.47 1.40 -5.68
CA PHE A 221 -7.39 1.66 -4.24
C PHE A 221 -6.62 2.95 -3.92
N GLY A 222 -5.43 3.09 -4.48
CA GLY A 222 -4.44 4.11 -4.13
C GLY A 222 -4.48 5.31 -5.06
N GLU A 223 -3.32 5.92 -5.27
CA GLU A 223 -3.20 7.20 -5.96
C GLU A 223 -3.39 7.08 -7.48
N GLN A 224 -4.09 8.06 -8.05
CA GLN A 224 -4.12 8.32 -9.47
C GLN A 224 -3.34 9.58 -9.80
N HIS A 225 -2.47 9.52 -10.80
CA HIS A 225 -1.66 10.66 -11.24
C HIS A 225 -1.96 11.06 -12.68
N LEU A 226 -1.97 12.37 -12.95
CA LEU A 226 -2.08 12.97 -14.28
C LEU A 226 -0.76 13.69 -14.65
N PRO A 227 0.29 12.98 -15.11
CA PRO A 227 1.68 13.50 -15.17
C PRO A 227 1.92 14.68 -16.10
N PHE A 228 1.12 14.83 -17.15
CA PHE A 228 1.28 15.89 -18.16
C PHE A 228 -0.02 16.65 -18.37
N LEU A 229 -0.62 17.08 -17.26
CA LEU A 229 -1.91 17.76 -17.28
C LEU A 229 -1.81 19.09 -18.02
N ASP A 230 -0.70 19.82 -17.87
CA ASP A 230 -0.40 21.06 -18.59
C ASP A 230 -0.43 20.87 -20.12
N ARG A 231 0.18 19.80 -20.63
CA ARG A 231 0.16 19.45 -22.07
C ARG A 231 -1.24 19.12 -22.56
N PHE A 232 -1.98 18.35 -21.78
CA PHE A 232 -3.35 17.96 -22.11
C PHE A 232 -4.27 19.18 -22.17
N LEU A 233 -4.29 20.00 -21.12
CA LEU A 233 -5.12 21.20 -21.05
C LEU A 233 -4.68 22.25 -22.06
N GLY A 234 -3.38 22.42 -22.29
CA GLY A 234 -2.84 23.32 -23.30
C GLY A 234 -3.33 22.96 -24.71
N GLU A 235 -3.35 21.67 -25.05
CA GLU A 235 -3.91 21.19 -26.31
C GLU A 235 -5.42 21.43 -26.42
N LEU A 236 -6.18 21.21 -25.34
CA LEU A 236 -7.61 21.54 -25.34
C LEU A 236 -7.84 23.03 -25.57
N ILE A 237 -7.13 23.89 -24.84
CA ILE A 237 -7.25 25.34 -24.97
C ILE A 237 -6.93 25.77 -26.40
N ARG A 238 -5.86 25.25 -27.03
CA ARG A 238 -5.53 25.57 -28.43
C ARG A 238 -6.66 25.24 -29.39
N ARG A 239 -7.34 24.11 -29.19
CA ARG A 239 -8.47 23.69 -30.04
C ARG A 239 -9.70 24.58 -29.86
N PHE A 240 -10.02 24.94 -28.62
CA PHE A 240 -11.21 25.76 -28.30
C PHE A 240 -10.97 27.28 -28.45
N LYS A 241 -9.73 27.76 -28.46
CA LYS A 241 -9.37 29.19 -28.64
C LYS A 241 -9.64 29.76 -30.04
N LYS A 242 -10.13 28.97 -31.00
CA LYS A 242 -10.63 29.51 -32.28
C LYS A 242 -11.87 30.43 -32.13
N GLY A 243 -12.32 30.77 -30.91
CA GLY A 243 -13.31 31.83 -30.67
C GLY A 243 -13.69 32.15 -29.21
N GLY A 244 -12.78 32.15 -28.23
CA GLY A 244 -13.13 32.37 -26.80
C GLY A 244 -12.20 33.31 -26.02
N GLU A 245 -12.80 34.07 -25.09
CA GLU A 245 -12.13 35.02 -24.18
C GLU A 245 -11.35 34.32 -23.05
N HIS A 246 -10.21 34.86 -22.66
CA HIS A 246 -9.30 34.30 -21.65
C HIS A 246 -9.97 34.00 -20.29
N ALA A 247 -10.93 34.83 -19.86
CA ALA A 247 -11.64 34.65 -18.57
C ALA A 247 -12.43 33.34 -18.49
N LEU A 248 -13.05 32.91 -19.60
CA LEU A 248 -13.84 31.67 -19.65
C LEU A 248 -12.98 30.42 -19.44
N VAL A 249 -11.71 30.46 -19.85
CA VAL A 249 -10.77 29.35 -19.66
C VAL A 249 -10.43 29.21 -18.18
N GLU A 250 -10.08 30.30 -17.50
CA GLU A 250 -9.74 30.27 -16.07
C GLU A 250 -10.92 29.85 -15.22
N ASP A 251 -12.13 30.33 -15.49
CA ASP A 251 -13.34 29.93 -14.77
C ASP A 251 -13.64 28.43 -14.95
N SER A 252 -13.38 27.90 -16.15
CA SER A 252 -13.52 26.46 -16.42
C SER A 252 -12.48 25.63 -15.66
N LEU A 253 -11.20 26.06 -15.67
CA LEU A 253 -10.14 25.40 -14.91
C LEU A 253 -10.39 25.47 -13.40
N ARG A 254 -10.91 26.59 -12.89
CA ARG A 254 -11.31 26.75 -11.49
C ARG A 254 -12.44 25.81 -11.12
N SER A 255 -13.43 25.67 -11.99
CA SER A 255 -14.53 24.74 -11.80
C SER A 255 -14.03 23.29 -11.76
N PHE A 256 -13.07 22.94 -12.62
CA PHE A 256 -12.46 21.61 -12.65
C PHE A 256 -11.71 21.30 -11.36
N LEU A 257 -10.92 22.27 -10.88
CA LEU A 257 -10.22 22.14 -9.60
C LEU A 257 -11.20 22.00 -8.43
N ARG A 258 -12.26 22.82 -8.42
CA ARG A 258 -13.33 22.75 -7.41
C ARG A 258 -14.08 21.42 -7.42
N TYR A 259 -14.31 20.85 -8.60
CA TYR A 259 -14.96 19.55 -8.73
C TYR A 259 -14.18 18.47 -7.97
N PHE A 260 -12.87 18.38 -8.20
CA PHE A 260 -12.04 17.43 -7.46
C PHE A 260 -11.93 17.78 -5.99
N ARG A 261 -11.78 19.06 -5.63
CA ARG A 261 -11.75 19.50 -4.23
C ARG A 261 -12.97 19.03 -3.43
N ASN A 262 -14.14 19.03 -4.06
CA ASN A 262 -15.41 18.65 -3.43
C ASN A 262 -15.76 17.16 -3.65
N LEU A 263 -14.90 16.40 -4.34
CA LEU A 263 -15.16 15.02 -4.66
C LEU A 263 -15.08 14.17 -3.39
N SER A 264 -16.21 13.61 -2.98
CA SER A 264 -16.29 12.63 -1.89
C SER A 264 -16.27 11.22 -2.46
N LEU A 265 -15.24 10.44 -2.12
CA LEU A 265 -15.11 9.03 -2.52
C LEU A 265 -15.31 8.12 -1.30
N PHE A 266 -16.00 7.00 -1.51
CA PHE A 266 -16.30 6.02 -0.46
C PHE A 266 -15.04 5.33 0.11
N SER A 267 -13.97 5.26 -0.68
CA SER A 267 -12.70 4.59 -0.36
C SER A 267 -11.60 5.52 0.18
N CYS A 268 -11.89 6.82 0.36
CA CYS A 268 -10.94 7.78 0.90
C CYS A 268 -11.24 8.04 2.38
N GLU A 269 -10.28 7.72 3.25
CA GLU A 269 -10.31 8.14 4.65
C GLU A 269 -9.98 9.64 4.77
N HIS A 270 -9.05 10.14 3.95
CA HIS A 270 -8.64 11.55 3.83
C HIS A 270 -8.11 11.88 2.44
N ASN A 271 -8.35 13.12 2.00
CA ASN A 271 -7.85 13.76 0.77
C ASN A 271 -8.18 13.02 -0.54
N ILE A 272 -8.21 13.77 -1.63
CA ILE A 272 -8.43 13.20 -2.95
C ILE A 272 -7.17 12.42 -3.33
N LYS A 273 -7.33 11.14 -3.68
CA LYS A 273 -6.26 10.27 -4.19
C LYS A 273 -5.90 10.61 -5.64
N LEU A 274 -5.82 11.90 -5.95
CA LEU A 274 -5.50 12.44 -7.26
C LEU A 274 -4.33 13.42 -7.12
N SER A 275 -3.34 13.26 -7.98
CA SER A 275 -2.26 14.23 -8.14
C SER A 275 -2.15 14.74 -9.56
N LEU A 276 -1.75 15.99 -9.69
CA LEU A 276 -1.70 16.74 -10.96
C LEU A 276 -0.25 17.04 -11.31
N GLY A 277 0.21 16.59 -12.48
CA GLY A 277 1.57 16.83 -12.97
C GLY A 277 1.65 18.05 -13.87
N LEU A 278 2.60 18.95 -13.58
CA LEU A 278 2.81 20.22 -14.28
C LEU A 278 4.31 20.50 -14.51
N GLY A 279 4.60 21.42 -15.42
CA GLY A 279 5.89 22.13 -15.51
C GLY A 279 6.65 21.93 -16.83
N LEU A 280 6.28 20.92 -17.63
CA LEU A 280 7.05 20.51 -18.81
C LEU A 280 6.50 21.03 -20.15
N ASP A 281 5.31 21.64 -20.19
CA ASP A 281 4.80 22.27 -21.41
C ASP A 281 5.31 23.71 -21.54
N SER A 282 6.07 24.01 -22.61
CA SER A 282 6.57 25.35 -22.93
C SER A 282 5.65 26.14 -23.86
N SER A 283 4.55 25.56 -24.33
CA SER A 283 3.55 26.27 -25.14
C SER A 283 2.85 27.36 -24.33
N LYS A 284 2.38 28.41 -25.00
CA LYS A 284 1.66 29.53 -24.36
C LYS A 284 0.46 29.04 -23.54
N GLU A 285 -0.29 28.09 -24.06
CA GLU A 285 -1.48 27.54 -23.40
C GLU A 285 -1.12 26.61 -22.21
N GLY A 286 -0.11 25.75 -22.36
CA GLY A 286 0.31 24.86 -21.26
C GLY A 286 0.94 25.64 -20.09
N ARG A 287 1.71 26.69 -20.39
CA ARG A 287 2.22 27.64 -19.39
C ARG A 287 1.09 28.35 -18.65
N LEU A 288 0.05 28.79 -19.37
CA LEU A 288 -1.14 29.41 -18.77
C LEU A 288 -1.81 28.45 -17.77
N CYS A 289 -1.97 27.17 -18.13
CA CYS A 289 -2.50 26.16 -17.20
C CYS A 289 -1.63 26.00 -15.96
N SER A 290 -0.32 25.84 -16.14
CA SER A 290 0.62 25.69 -15.03
C SER A 290 0.58 26.90 -14.09
N GLN A 291 0.63 28.11 -14.66
CA GLN A 291 0.54 29.35 -13.91
C GLN A 291 -0.79 29.46 -13.15
N PHE A 292 -1.92 29.09 -13.77
CA PHE A 292 -3.23 29.10 -13.14
C PHE A 292 -3.26 28.21 -11.88
N PHE A 293 -2.86 26.94 -11.98
CA PHE A 293 -2.90 26.04 -10.83
C PHE A 293 -1.96 26.47 -9.70
N LEU A 294 -0.77 26.98 -10.03
CA LEU A 294 0.17 27.49 -9.04
C LEU A 294 -0.34 28.76 -8.35
N ASN A 295 -1.00 29.66 -9.08
CA ASN A 295 -1.63 30.84 -8.51
C ASN A 295 -2.83 30.48 -7.62
N GLU A 296 -3.64 29.48 -7.99
CA GLU A 296 -4.71 28.98 -7.11
C GLU A 296 -4.13 28.36 -5.83
N LEU A 297 -2.99 27.65 -5.89
CA LEU A 297 -2.31 27.21 -4.67
C LEU A 297 -1.84 28.39 -3.80
N LEU A 298 -1.38 29.49 -4.40
CA LEU A 298 -0.95 30.68 -3.64
C LEU A 298 -2.13 31.52 -3.11
N SER A 299 -3.29 31.50 -3.76
CA SER A 299 -4.42 32.33 -3.34
C SER A 299 -5.19 31.73 -2.16
N GLN A 300 -5.21 30.40 -2.04
CA GLN A 300 -5.96 29.71 -1.00
C GLN A 300 -5.29 29.84 0.38
N LYS A 301 -6.11 29.91 1.42
CA LYS A 301 -5.66 29.82 2.82
C LYS A 301 -5.71 28.38 3.34
N ASP A 302 -6.69 27.62 2.88
CA ASP A 302 -6.91 26.22 3.23
C ASP A 302 -6.50 25.31 2.06
N HIS A 303 -5.52 24.46 2.31
CA HIS A 303 -4.96 23.51 1.35
C HIS A 303 -5.38 22.06 1.63
N SER A 304 -6.18 21.80 2.67
CA SER A 304 -6.52 20.45 3.15
C SER A 304 -7.09 19.56 2.04
N ASN A 305 -8.00 20.11 1.22
CA ASN A 305 -8.70 19.38 0.16
C ASN A 305 -8.14 19.65 -1.25
N MET A 306 -6.92 20.16 -1.38
CA MET A 306 -6.31 20.34 -2.71
C MET A 306 -5.61 19.07 -3.19
N PRO A 307 -5.85 18.59 -4.43
CA PRO A 307 -4.98 17.63 -5.08
C PRO A 307 -3.49 17.99 -4.97
N ARG A 308 -2.63 16.99 -4.72
CA ARG A 308 -1.18 17.23 -4.69
C ARG A 308 -0.70 17.56 -6.09
N ILE A 309 0.07 18.64 -6.22
CA ILE A 309 0.70 19.01 -7.48
C ILE A 309 2.13 18.48 -7.47
N ILE A 310 2.52 17.81 -8.55
CA ILE A 310 3.88 17.36 -8.80
C ILE A 310 4.46 18.27 -9.87
N PHE A 311 5.42 19.11 -9.50
CA PHE A 311 6.11 19.99 -10.44
C PHE A 311 7.38 19.29 -10.94
N THR A 312 7.38 18.92 -12.21
CA THR A 312 8.48 18.15 -12.81
C THR A 312 9.56 19.07 -13.33
N LEU A 313 10.78 18.94 -12.80
CA LEU A 313 11.92 19.77 -13.13
C LEU A 313 12.78 19.13 -14.22
N ARG A 314 13.17 19.94 -15.21
CA ARG A 314 14.07 19.54 -16.29
C ARG A 314 14.92 20.72 -16.77
N LYS A 315 16.24 20.52 -16.85
CA LYS A 315 17.19 21.45 -17.47
C LYS A 315 16.84 21.67 -18.94
N GLY A 316 16.84 22.92 -19.40
CA GLY A 316 16.41 23.31 -20.75
C GLY A 316 14.91 23.54 -20.89
N VAL A 317 14.13 23.36 -19.82
CA VAL A 317 12.66 23.57 -19.83
C VAL A 317 12.23 24.55 -18.75
N ASN A 318 12.59 24.30 -17.49
CA ASN A 318 12.09 25.10 -16.36
C ASN A 318 13.08 25.28 -15.19
N PHE A 319 14.26 24.65 -15.21
CA PHE A 319 15.08 24.52 -14.01
C PHE A 319 16.25 25.51 -13.92
N LEU A 320 16.78 25.95 -15.06
CA LEU A 320 17.88 26.93 -15.12
C LEU A 320 17.34 28.33 -15.43
N PRO A 321 18.04 29.42 -15.02
CA PRO A 321 17.58 30.80 -15.21
C PRO A 321 17.21 31.19 -16.66
N ASN A 322 17.86 30.59 -17.64
CA ASN A 322 17.62 30.85 -19.06
C ASN A 322 16.56 29.92 -19.69
N ASP A 323 16.01 28.99 -18.90
CA ASP A 323 15.02 28.04 -19.39
C ASP A 323 13.67 28.75 -19.62
N PRO A 324 12.89 28.34 -20.65
CA PRO A 324 11.65 29.02 -20.99
C PRO A 324 10.70 29.20 -19.79
N ASN A 325 10.49 28.16 -19.00
CA ASN A 325 9.55 28.09 -17.89
C ASN A 325 10.19 28.34 -16.51
N TYR A 326 11.36 28.99 -16.44
CA TYR A 326 12.03 29.29 -15.16
C TYR A 326 11.16 30.13 -14.21
N ASP A 327 10.36 31.05 -14.76
CA ASP A 327 9.39 31.84 -14.03
C ASP A 327 8.32 30.98 -13.33
N LEU A 328 7.87 29.91 -13.98
CA LEU A 328 6.93 28.94 -13.40
C LEU A 328 7.57 28.11 -12.29
N PHE A 329 8.86 27.78 -12.42
CA PHE A 329 9.59 27.11 -11.35
C PHE A 329 9.69 28.00 -10.09
N LEU A 330 10.03 29.28 -10.24
CA LEU A 330 10.04 30.22 -9.12
C LEU A 330 8.65 30.36 -8.48
N LEU A 331 7.59 30.38 -9.29
CA LEU A 331 6.21 30.41 -8.81
C LEU A 331 5.84 29.12 -8.03
N ALA A 332 6.24 27.96 -8.54
CA ALA A 332 6.06 26.67 -7.88
C ALA A 332 6.79 26.63 -6.55
N LEU A 333 8.02 27.13 -6.50
CA LEU A 333 8.81 27.20 -5.28
C LEU A 333 8.18 28.13 -4.23
N ARG A 334 7.70 29.31 -4.64
CA ARG A 334 6.92 30.20 -3.75
C ARG A 334 5.69 29.50 -3.17
N SER A 335 4.97 28.74 -4.00
CA SER A 335 3.81 27.97 -3.56
C SER A 335 4.19 26.88 -2.54
N ALA A 336 5.29 26.17 -2.80
CA ALA A 336 5.78 25.12 -1.91
C ALA A 336 6.31 25.66 -0.58
N LEU A 337 7.02 26.79 -0.60
CA LEU A 337 7.49 27.50 0.61
C LEU A 337 6.36 28.07 1.47
N ARG A 338 5.18 28.26 0.87
CA ARG A 338 3.96 28.55 1.61
C ARG A 338 3.33 27.24 2.07
N SER A 339 2.78 26.44 1.16
CA SER A 339 1.83 25.37 1.50
C SER A 339 2.41 23.95 1.59
N GLY A 340 3.70 23.75 1.29
CA GLY A 340 4.28 22.42 1.06
C GLY A 340 3.76 21.73 -0.21
N ASN A 341 3.11 22.46 -1.11
CA ASN A 341 2.59 22.02 -2.41
C ASN A 341 2.99 23.08 -3.46
N PRO A 342 3.60 22.73 -4.60
CA PRO A 342 3.91 21.39 -5.12
C PRO A 342 5.07 20.65 -4.44
N VAL A 343 5.15 19.35 -4.73
CA VAL A 343 6.37 18.53 -4.57
C VAL A 343 7.19 18.56 -5.86
N PHE A 344 8.49 18.28 -5.77
CA PHE A 344 9.39 18.39 -6.93
C PHE A 344 10.01 17.04 -7.27
N CYS A 345 10.04 16.72 -8.57
CA CYS A 345 10.80 15.59 -9.10
C CYS A 345 11.84 16.09 -10.12
N PHE A 346 13.06 15.55 -10.04
CA PHE A 346 14.20 15.99 -10.82
C PHE A 346 14.49 14.98 -11.94
N MET A 347 14.23 15.36 -13.19
CA MET A 347 14.35 14.42 -14.32
C MET A 347 15.78 14.20 -14.80
N ASP A 348 16.71 15.07 -14.42
CA ASP A 348 18.10 15.05 -14.89
C ASP A 348 19.04 14.23 -13.98
N THR A 349 18.51 13.51 -12.98
CA THR A 349 19.31 12.62 -12.14
C THR A 349 19.79 11.38 -12.90
N SER A 350 20.83 10.73 -12.37
CA SER A 350 21.52 9.59 -12.98
C SER A 350 20.58 8.44 -13.32
N PHE A 351 19.51 8.23 -12.55
CA PHE A 351 18.56 7.14 -12.74
C PHE A 351 17.25 7.58 -13.44
N ASN A 352 16.89 8.86 -13.39
CA ASN A 352 15.73 9.37 -14.14
C ASN A 352 16.05 9.64 -15.61
N SER A 353 17.33 9.91 -15.93
CA SER A 353 17.82 10.13 -17.29
C SER A 353 18.00 8.83 -18.10
N LEU A 354 18.09 7.66 -17.46
CA LEU A 354 18.29 6.37 -18.12
C LEU A 354 17.10 5.92 -19.00
N GLY A 355 15.95 6.56 -18.85
CA GLY A 355 14.73 6.23 -19.60
C GLY A 355 13.95 7.47 -20.01
N ASN A 356 13.22 7.37 -21.13
CA ASN A 356 12.27 8.40 -21.52
C ASN A 356 10.99 8.26 -20.70
N GLY A 357 10.72 9.22 -19.81
CA GLY A 357 9.38 9.40 -19.22
C GLY A 357 9.17 8.82 -17.82
N ALA A 358 10.21 8.73 -16.97
CA ALA A 358 10.00 8.41 -15.56
C ALA A 358 8.98 9.38 -14.94
N CYS A 359 8.03 8.85 -14.19
CA CYS A 359 6.98 9.66 -13.57
C CYS A 359 6.74 9.20 -12.13
N TYR A 360 6.30 10.14 -11.30
CA TYR A 360 6.20 9.96 -9.85
C TYR A 360 4.76 10.14 -9.38
N PHE A 361 4.43 9.44 -8.32
CA PHE A 361 3.26 9.69 -7.49
C PHE A 361 3.61 10.73 -6.40
N ALA A 362 2.61 11.34 -5.77
CA ALA A 362 2.79 12.36 -4.75
C ALA A 362 3.47 11.82 -3.46
N GLY A 363 3.44 10.50 -3.26
CA GLY A 363 4.22 9.82 -2.22
C GLY A 363 5.70 9.57 -2.56
N GLY A 364 6.16 9.94 -3.76
CA GLY A 364 7.54 9.69 -4.21
C GLY A 364 7.75 8.31 -4.85
N LEU A 365 6.70 7.48 -4.96
CA LEU A 365 6.76 6.23 -5.73
C LEU A 365 6.96 6.56 -7.21
N ARG A 366 7.86 5.83 -7.88
CA ARG A 366 8.36 6.09 -9.23
C ARG A 366 8.04 4.92 -10.16
N VAL A 367 7.61 5.23 -11.38
CA VAL A 367 7.46 4.28 -12.48
C VAL A 367 8.29 4.77 -13.67
N ALA A 368 9.15 3.90 -14.20
CA ALA A 368 10.07 4.25 -15.29
C ALA A 368 10.27 3.07 -16.25
N GLU A 369 11.17 2.15 -15.97
CA GLU A 369 11.48 1.04 -16.88
C GLU A 369 10.32 0.06 -17.04
N ASN A 370 10.24 -0.58 -18.20
CA ASN A 370 9.23 -1.58 -18.53
C ASN A 370 9.83 -2.73 -19.32
N ARG A 371 9.57 -3.96 -18.89
CA ARG A 371 9.98 -5.18 -19.61
C ARG A 371 9.05 -5.59 -20.75
N HIS A 372 7.75 -5.28 -20.62
CA HIS A 372 6.70 -5.82 -21.51
C HIS A 372 6.10 -4.79 -22.47
N GLY A 373 6.61 -3.56 -22.47
CA GLY A 373 6.06 -2.48 -23.27
C GLY A 373 6.98 -1.27 -23.27
N ARG A 374 6.45 -0.10 -23.65
CA ARG A 374 7.24 1.13 -23.64
C ARG A 374 7.70 1.46 -22.21
N ALA A 375 8.95 1.90 -22.10
CA ALA A 375 9.44 2.57 -20.90
C ALA A 375 8.67 3.89 -20.67
N GLY A 376 8.67 4.36 -19.43
CA GLY A 376 7.92 5.52 -18.95
C GLY A 376 6.83 5.15 -17.94
N GLY A 377 6.27 6.16 -17.27
CA GLY A 377 5.17 5.99 -16.31
C GLY A 377 3.79 6.03 -16.96
N GLU A 378 3.68 6.53 -18.19
CA GLU A 378 2.41 6.84 -18.85
C GLU A 378 1.54 5.61 -19.13
N GLY A 379 0.35 5.54 -18.53
CA GLY A 379 -0.56 4.39 -18.62
C GLY A 379 -0.14 3.22 -17.73
N ARG A 380 0.84 3.42 -16.85
CA ARG A 380 1.39 2.40 -15.96
C ARG A 380 1.26 2.84 -14.51
N GLY A 381 1.47 1.89 -13.60
CA GLY A 381 1.33 2.14 -12.18
C GLY A 381 1.80 0.98 -11.33
N ASN A 382 1.58 1.10 -10.03
CA ASN A 382 1.93 0.06 -9.10
C ASN A 382 0.78 -0.94 -8.96
N ILE A 383 1.06 -2.22 -9.18
CA ILE A 383 0.10 -3.31 -9.03
C ILE A 383 -0.16 -3.54 -7.55
N CYS A 384 0.92 -3.70 -6.78
CA CYS A 384 0.87 -3.93 -5.34
C CYS A 384 2.22 -3.67 -4.69
N SER A 385 2.20 -3.51 -3.36
CA SER A 385 3.38 -3.24 -2.55
C SER A 385 3.42 -4.13 -1.32
N LEU A 386 4.63 -4.40 -0.84
CA LEU A 386 4.89 -4.88 0.53
C LEU A 386 6.00 -4.05 1.17
N THR A 387 6.09 -4.02 2.50
CA THR A 387 7.19 -3.37 3.21
C THR A 387 7.88 -4.31 4.17
N ILE A 388 9.20 -4.46 4.06
CA ILE A 388 10.04 -5.25 4.96
C ILE A 388 10.37 -4.47 6.23
N ASN A 389 10.22 -5.11 7.39
CA ASN A 389 10.64 -4.59 8.69
C ASN A 389 12.12 -4.96 8.93
N LEU A 390 13.05 -4.10 8.50
CA LEU A 390 14.47 -4.33 8.72
C LEU A 390 14.88 -4.30 10.20
N PRO A 391 14.31 -3.43 11.07
CA PRO A 391 14.60 -3.46 12.50
C PRO A 391 14.35 -4.82 13.15
N ARG A 392 13.20 -5.45 12.86
CA ARG A 392 12.89 -6.80 13.36
C ARG A 392 13.91 -7.84 12.92
N LEU A 393 14.35 -7.76 11.67
CA LEU A 393 15.40 -8.63 11.15
C LEU A 393 16.69 -8.48 11.97
N ALA A 394 17.13 -7.24 12.18
CA ALA A 394 18.32 -6.94 12.98
C ALA A 394 18.17 -7.32 14.46
N LEU A 395 16.97 -7.17 15.06
CA LEU A 395 16.66 -7.61 16.43
C LEU A 395 16.82 -9.12 16.60
N THR A 396 16.44 -9.87 15.57
CA THR A 396 16.46 -11.34 15.55
C THR A 396 17.87 -11.88 15.30
N THR A 397 18.64 -11.27 14.41
CA THR A 397 19.96 -11.80 14.01
C THR A 397 21.09 -11.29 14.90
N ARG A 398 21.12 -9.98 15.21
CA ARG A 398 22.20 -9.28 15.95
C ARG A 398 23.62 -9.50 15.40
N ASP A 399 23.72 -9.94 14.16
CA ASP A 399 24.96 -10.24 13.45
C ASP A 399 24.79 -9.82 11.99
N GLU A 400 25.83 -9.19 11.42
CA GLU A 400 25.78 -8.61 10.08
C GLU A 400 25.66 -9.71 9.00
N GLU A 401 26.42 -10.79 9.09
CA GLU A 401 26.40 -11.85 8.08
C GLU A 401 25.08 -12.64 8.12
N LEU A 402 24.60 -12.98 9.32
CA LEU A 402 23.30 -13.61 9.49
C LEU A 402 22.15 -12.68 9.05
N PHE A 403 22.27 -11.37 9.27
CA PHE A 403 21.31 -10.38 8.77
C PHE A 403 21.15 -10.47 7.25
N PHE A 404 22.24 -10.53 6.49
CA PHE A 404 22.16 -10.65 5.03
C PHE A 404 21.56 -11.98 4.56
N VAL A 405 21.87 -13.09 5.25
CA VAL A 405 21.27 -14.41 4.94
C VAL A 405 19.75 -14.38 5.15
N GLU A 406 19.29 -13.85 6.29
CA GLU A 406 17.86 -13.76 6.59
C GLU A 406 17.15 -12.69 5.75
N LEU A 407 17.85 -11.61 5.36
CA LEU A 407 17.34 -10.62 4.43
C LEU A 407 17.01 -11.24 3.08
N ASP A 408 17.89 -12.08 2.52
CA ASP A 408 17.62 -12.77 1.26
C ASP A 408 16.43 -13.74 1.38
N ARG A 409 16.33 -14.48 2.49
CA ARG A 409 15.17 -15.34 2.78
C ARG A 409 13.87 -14.53 2.80
N LEU A 410 13.88 -13.38 3.47
CA LEU A 410 12.72 -12.52 3.60
C LEU A 410 12.34 -11.83 2.27
N LEU A 411 13.33 -11.41 1.47
CA LEU A 411 13.13 -10.88 0.12
C LEU A 411 12.45 -11.93 -0.79
N ARG A 412 12.93 -13.18 -0.78
CA ARG A 412 12.31 -14.27 -1.55
C ARG A 412 10.87 -14.53 -1.11
N LEU A 413 10.59 -14.51 0.20
CA LEU A 413 9.22 -14.66 0.71
C LEU A 413 8.34 -13.47 0.29
N GLY A 414 8.88 -12.25 0.30
CA GLY A 414 8.20 -11.06 -0.16
C GLY A 414 7.84 -11.14 -1.65
N VAL A 415 8.78 -11.52 -2.51
CA VAL A 415 8.52 -11.70 -3.95
C VAL A 415 7.48 -12.79 -4.19
N ARG A 416 7.56 -13.93 -3.49
CA ARG A 416 6.51 -14.96 -3.54
C ARG A 416 5.14 -14.40 -3.19
N GLN A 417 5.06 -13.49 -2.22
CA GLN A 417 3.81 -12.80 -1.88
C GLN A 417 3.33 -11.88 -3.00
N LEU A 418 4.21 -11.09 -3.63
CA LEU A 418 3.83 -10.19 -4.74
C LEU A 418 3.37 -11.00 -5.95
N LEU A 419 4.08 -12.06 -6.31
CA LEU A 419 3.70 -13.00 -7.37
C LEU A 419 2.36 -13.67 -7.09
N HIS A 420 2.12 -14.11 -5.86
CA HIS A 420 0.82 -14.66 -5.47
C HIS A 420 -0.30 -13.63 -5.68
N ARG A 421 -0.08 -12.38 -5.31
CA ARG A 421 -1.07 -11.31 -5.55
C ARG A 421 -1.27 -11.04 -7.04
N PHE A 422 -0.20 -11.01 -7.82
CA PHE A 422 -0.26 -10.88 -9.27
C PHE A 422 -1.16 -11.98 -9.86
N GLU A 423 -0.91 -13.25 -9.52
CA GLU A 423 -1.71 -14.37 -9.98
C GLU A 423 -3.19 -14.25 -9.58
N VAL A 424 -3.48 -13.86 -8.34
CA VAL A 424 -4.87 -13.61 -7.88
C VAL A 424 -5.52 -12.51 -8.71
N LEU A 425 -4.83 -11.41 -9.01
CA LEU A 425 -5.37 -10.30 -9.79
C LEU A 425 -5.56 -10.66 -11.27
N THR A 426 -4.73 -11.55 -11.83
CA THR A 426 -4.87 -11.98 -13.23
C THR A 426 -6.15 -12.79 -13.50
N ALA A 427 -6.81 -13.27 -12.44
CA ALA A 427 -8.12 -13.92 -12.54
C ALA A 427 -9.25 -12.94 -12.90
N LEU A 428 -9.04 -11.63 -12.68
CA LEU A 428 -9.97 -10.58 -13.08
C LEU A 428 -10.03 -10.47 -14.61
N ARG A 429 -11.18 -10.02 -15.10
CA ARG A 429 -11.46 -9.69 -16.49
C ARG A 429 -11.55 -8.18 -16.67
N CYS A 430 -11.50 -7.73 -17.92
CA CYS A 430 -11.59 -6.32 -18.25
C CYS A 430 -12.85 -5.65 -17.64
N ARG A 431 -13.99 -6.37 -17.62
CA ARG A 431 -15.24 -5.89 -16.98
C ARG A 431 -15.16 -5.65 -15.47
N ASP A 432 -14.23 -6.30 -14.78
CA ASP A 432 -14.07 -6.16 -13.33
C ASP A 432 -13.36 -4.84 -12.96
N LEU A 433 -12.65 -4.24 -13.94
CA LEU A 433 -12.02 -2.92 -13.86
C LEU A 433 -12.49 -2.05 -15.05
N PRO A 434 -13.79 -1.70 -15.09
CA PRO A 434 -14.43 -1.17 -16.29
C PRO A 434 -13.89 0.21 -16.72
N SER A 435 -13.35 1.00 -15.81
CA SER A 435 -12.77 2.30 -16.09
C SER A 435 -11.27 2.18 -16.40
N VAL A 436 -10.49 1.52 -15.55
CA VAL A 436 -9.04 1.43 -15.71
C VAL A 436 -8.67 0.57 -16.91
N MET A 437 -9.26 -0.62 -17.02
CA MET A 437 -9.00 -1.54 -18.13
C MET A 437 -9.96 -1.25 -19.29
N GLY A 438 -11.27 -1.20 -19.00
CA GLY A 438 -12.31 -1.10 -20.04
C GLY A 438 -12.33 0.20 -20.84
N LYS A 439 -11.79 1.31 -20.33
CA LYS A 439 -11.64 2.57 -21.08
C LYS A 439 -10.23 2.76 -21.67
N GLY A 440 -9.35 1.77 -21.58
CA GLY A 440 -8.01 1.85 -22.17
C GLY A 440 -7.04 2.78 -21.43
N PHE A 441 -7.23 3.01 -20.13
CA PHE A 441 -6.31 3.85 -19.34
C PHE A 441 -5.04 3.12 -18.94
N TYR A 442 -5.12 1.80 -18.80
CA TYR A 442 -3.99 0.96 -18.49
C TYR A 442 -3.28 0.51 -19.78
N MET A 443 -1.95 0.55 -19.79
CA MET A 443 -1.14 0.12 -20.92
C MET A 443 -1.37 -1.36 -21.25
N GLY A 444 -1.72 -1.65 -22.49
CA GLY A 444 -2.05 -3.00 -22.95
C GLY A 444 -3.52 -3.36 -22.79
N SER A 445 -4.37 -2.46 -22.25
CA SER A 445 -5.81 -2.69 -22.13
C SER A 445 -6.62 -2.14 -23.31
N GLU A 446 -6.00 -1.47 -24.26
CA GLU A 446 -6.70 -0.70 -25.32
C GLU A 446 -7.59 -1.53 -26.23
N ASN A 447 -7.25 -2.80 -26.42
CA ASN A 447 -7.95 -3.71 -27.34
C ASN A 447 -8.68 -4.84 -26.60
N LEU A 448 -8.82 -4.77 -25.27
CA LEU A 448 -9.48 -5.81 -24.50
C LEU A 448 -11.01 -5.67 -24.57
N THR A 449 -11.68 -6.79 -24.82
CA THR A 449 -13.13 -6.92 -24.66
C THR A 449 -13.48 -7.16 -23.17
N PRO A 450 -14.73 -6.94 -22.74
CA PRO A 450 -15.13 -7.11 -21.33
C PRO A 450 -14.80 -8.48 -20.71
N GLU A 451 -14.78 -9.55 -21.52
CA GLU A 451 -14.53 -10.92 -21.06
C GLU A 451 -13.04 -11.33 -21.12
N ASP A 452 -12.18 -10.50 -21.71
CA ASP A 452 -10.77 -10.81 -21.84
C ASP A 452 -10.04 -10.73 -20.50
N SER A 453 -9.00 -11.55 -20.35
CA SER A 453 -8.14 -11.53 -19.18
C SER A 453 -7.27 -10.28 -19.20
N ILE A 454 -7.06 -9.68 -18.02
CA ILE A 454 -6.17 -8.53 -17.86
C ILE A 454 -4.70 -8.92 -17.69
N ARG A 455 -4.36 -10.21 -17.72
CA ARG A 455 -3.01 -10.73 -17.39
C ARG A 455 -1.90 -10.06 -18.19
N GLU A 456 -2.03 -10.02 -19.52
CA GLU A 456 -0.98 -9.48 -20.38
C GLU A 456 -0.83 -7.97 -20.21
N ALA A 457 -1.93 -7.23 -20.04
CA ALA A 457 -1.88 -5.82 -19.69
C ALA A 457 -1.12 -5.65 -18.37
N LEU A 458 -1.48 -6.41 -17.33
CA LEU A 458 -0.95 -6.30 -15.99
C LEU A 458 0.58 -6.48 -15.91
N LYS A 459 1.21 -7.22 -16.84
CA LYS A 459 2.68 -7.34 -16.92
C LYS A 459 3.39 -5.99 -17.07
N ASN A 460 2.71 -4.96 -17.59
CA ASN A 460 3.26 -3.60 -17.70
C ASN A 460 3.39 -2.90 -16.34
N GLY A 461 2.67 -3.33 -15.30
CA GLY A 461 2.72 -2.69 -13.98
C GLY A 461 3.96 -3.04 -13.18
N VAL A 462 4.22 -2.26 -12.14
CA VAL A 462 5.34 -2.47 -11.20
C VAL A 462 4.84 -3.11 -9.92
N MET A 463 5.59 -4.04 -9.35
CA MET A 463 5.38 -4.57 -8.01
C MET A 463 6.50 -4.07 -7.09
N THR A 464 6.12 -3.42 -6.00
CA THR A 464 7.08 -2.68 -5.16
C THR A 464 7.45 -3.45 -3.90
N ILE A 465 8.76 -3.56 -3.65
CA ILE A 465 9.29 -4.00 -2.35
C ILE A 465 9.80 -2.77 -1.61
N GLY A 466 9.07 -2.41 -0.56
CA GLY A 466 9.42 -1.34 0.37
C GLY A 466 10.27 -1.83 1.53
N PHE A 467 10.96 -0.92 2.20
CA PHE A 467 11.59 -1.16 3.51
C PHE A 467 11.51 0.08 4.41
N ILE A 468 11.78 -0.11 5.70
CA ILE A 468 11.82 0.93 6.73
C ILE A 468 12.91 0.62 7.77
N GLY A 469 13.32 1.63 8.54
CA GLY A 469 14.05 1.45 9.79
C GLY A 469 15.56 1.23 9.67
N LEU A 470 16.18 1.78 8.61
CA LEU A 470 17.64 1.75 8.46
C LEU A 470 18.39 2.29 9.70
N PRO A 471 17.97 3.40 10.34
CA PRO A 471 18.69 3.94 11.50
C PRO A 471 18.67 3.00 12.71
N GLU A 472 17.56 2.29 12.93
CA GLU A 472 17.45 1.27 13.97
C GLU A 472 18.32 0.05 13.66
N VAL A 473 18.40 -0.37 12.40
CA VAL A 473 19.29 -1.46 11.98
C VAL A 473 20.75 -1.13 12.31
N LEU A 474 21.19 0.09 12.02
CA LEU A 474 22.55 0.54 12.36
C LEU A 474 22.81 0.49 13.87
N ARG A 475 21.84 0.95 14.68
CA ARG A 475 21.96 0.90 16.15
C ARG A 475 22.06 -0.53 16.69
N LEU A 476 21.42 -1.49 16.03
CA LEU A 476 21.40 -2.89 16.43
C LEU A 476 22.63 -3.67 15.97
N LEU A 477 23.12 -3.41 14.75
CA LEU A 477 24.25 -4.14 14.16
C LEU A 477 25.61 -3.50 14.43
N LEU A 478 25.65 -2.18 14.64
CA LEU A 478 26.88 -1.40 14.88
C LEU A 478 26.80 -0.55 16.18
N PRO A 479 26.53 -1.15 17.35
CA PRO A 479 26.28 -0.40 18.58
C PRO A 479 27.45 0.47 19.03
N GLU A 480 28.69 0.03 18.79
CA GLU A 480 29.93 0.74 19.17
C GLU A 480 30.34 1.84 18.18
N LYS A 481 29.75 1.86 16.98
CA LYS A 481 30.13 2.76 15.87
C LYS A 481 29.04 3.78 15.55
N ARG A 482 28.16 4.08 16.52
CA ARG A 482 26.98 4.91 16.31
C ARG A 482 27.29 6.27 15.68
N ASP A 483 28.39 6.89 16.08
CA ASP A 483 28.79 8.23 15.60
C ASP A 483 29.79 8.16 14.41
N ASN A 484 30.05 6.96 13.88
CA ASN A 484 30.92 6.77 12.72
C ASN A 484 30.10 6.75 11.42
N ASN A 485 30.01 7.92 10.80
CA ASN A 485 29.25 8.12 9.57
C ASN A 485 29.75 7.32 8.37
N GLU A 486 31.05 7.05 8.27
CA GLU A 486 31.62 6.28 7.16
C GLU A 486 31.21 4.81 7.25
N GLU A 487 31.32 4.22 8.44
CA GLU A 487 30.92 2.82 8.68
C GLU A 487 29.39 2.65 8.59
N ASN A 488 28.63 3.62 9.09
CA ASN A 488 27.18 3.67 8.93
C ASN A 488 26.78 3.73 7.45
N LEU A 489 27.39 4.61 6.67
CA LEU A 489 27.14 4.70 5.23
C LEU A 489 27.54 3.41 4.52
N ARG A 490 28.68 2.81 4.87
CA ARG A 490 29.17 1.55 4.29
C ARG A 490 28.11 0.44 4.44
N LEU A 491 27.58 0.27 5.65
CA LEU A 491 26.57 -0.75 5.91
C LEU A 491 25.25 -0.44 5.20
N VAL A 492 24.79 0.81 5.21
CA VAL A 492 23.56 1.21 4.48
C VAL A 492 23.70 0.95 2.99
N VAL A 493 24.81 1.35 2.37
CA VAL A 493 25.08 1.09 0.95
C VAL A 493 25.11 -0.41 0.68
N ARG A 494 25.77 -1.21 1.54
CA ARG A 494 25.81 -2.68 1.41
C ARG A 494 24.40 -3.28 1.47
N ILE A 495 23.53 -2.83 2.39
CA ILE A 495 22.14 -3.27 2.50
C ILE A 495 21.34 -2.91 1.25
N LEU A 496 21.38 -1.64 0.83
CA LEU A 496 20.60 -1.15 -0.32
C LEU A 496 21.06 -1.75 -1.64
N ASP A 497 22.37 -1.85 -1.86
CA ASP A 497 22.94 -2.49 -3.04
C ASP A 497 22.55 -3.97 -3.11
N HIS A 498 22.63 -4.69 -1.98
CA HIS A 498 22.19 -6.08 -1.90
C HIS A 498 20.69 -6.21 -2.24
N MET A 499 19.82 -5.44 -1.58
CA MET A 499 18.38 -5.47 -1.85
C MET A 499 18.07 -5.10 -3.30
N SER A 500 18.67 -4.04 -3.84
CA SER A 500 18.43 -3.56 -5.20
C SER A 500 18.86 -4.60 -6.24
N LYS A 501 20.05 -5.20 -6.10
CA LYS A 501 20.53 -6.30 -6.96
C LYS A 501 19.62 -7.52 -6.90
N ARG A 502 19.15 -7.90 -5.70
CA ARG A 502 18.24 -9.03 -5.56
C ARG A 502 16.89 -8.75 -6.21
N VAL A 503 16.32 -7.56 -6.00
CA VAL A 503 15.09 -7.12 -6.67
C VAL A 503 15.23 -7.15 -8.19
N LEU A 504 16.33 -6.62 -8.74
CA LEU A 504 16.61 -6.69 -10.17
C LEU A 504 16.77 -8.12 -10.66
N SER A 505 17.40 -9.01 -9.89
CA SER A 505 17.50 -10.43 -10.26
C SER A 505 16.14 -11.13 -10.35
N PHE A 506 15.17 -10.73 -9.52
CA PHE A 506 13.80 -11.23 -9.61
C PHE A 506 13.06 -10.71 -10.86
N CYS A 507 13.41 -9.51 -11.34
CA CYS A 507 12.90 -9.03 -12.63
C CYS A 507 13.31 -9.94 -13.78
N GLU A 508 14.57 -10.40 -13.78
CA GLU A 508 15.07 -11.35 -14.78
C GLU A 508 14.49 -12.76 -14.58
N GLU A 509 14.41 -13.24 -13.34
CA GLU A 509 13.94 -14.59 -13.02
C GLU A 509 12.48 -14.80 -13.39
N TYR A 510 11.60 -13.84 -13.09
CA TYR A 510 10.16 -13.97 -13.31
C TYR A 510 9.67 -13.22 -14.55
N ASP A 511 10.56 -12.52 -15.24
CA ASP A 511 10.24 -11.63 -16.37
C ASP A 511 9.08 -10.67 -16.04
N LEU A 512 9.16 -9.97 -14.90
CA LEU A 512 8.17 -9.00 -14.45
C LEU A 512 8.86 -7.75 -13.87
N ASN A 513 8.13 -6.64 -13.74
CA ASN A 513 8.71 -5.41 -13.21
C ASN A 513 8.62 -5.38 -11.68
N PHE A 514 9.74 -5.66 -11.00
CA PHE A 514 9.90 -5.39 -9.56
C PHE A 514 10.79 -4.17 -9.35
N ALA A 515 10.55 -3.43 -8.28
CA ALA A 515 11.44 -2.34 -7.93
C ALA A 515 11.44 -2.07 -6.42
N LEU A 516 12.58 -1.59 -5.92
CA LEU A 516 12.81 -1.31 -4.50
C LEU A 516 12.40 0.13 -4.17
N SER A 517 11.71 0.33 -3.06
CA SER A 517 11.33 1.66 -2.54
C SER A 517 11.75 1.83 -1.08
N CYS A 518 12.15 3.04 -0.72
CA CYS A 518 12.24 3.43 0.69
C CYS A 518 10.92 4.09 1.10
N VAL A 519 10.21 3.47 2.03
CA VAL A 519 8.88 3.96 2.42
C VAL A 519 9.00 5.28 3.16
N SER A 520 8.21 6.26 2.73
CA SER A 520 8.07 7.56 3.39
C SER A 520 6.72 7.69 4.08
N ASN A 521 6.74 7.99 5.39
CA ASN A 521 5.58 8.47 6.15
C ASN A 521 4.31 7.61 6.11
N ASP A 522 4.41 6.32 6.44
CA ASP A 522 3.24 5.45 6.52
C ASP A 522 2.91 5.07 7.98
N ARG A 523 1.92 5.77 8.56
CA ARG A 523 1.43 5.50 9.93
C ARG A 523 0.86 4.09 10.08
N ARG A 524 0.43 3.44 8.99
CA ARG A 524 -0.08 2.05 9.04
C ARG A 524 1.00 1.04 9.39
N LEU A 525 2.28 1.45 9.41
CA LEU A 525 3.41 0.63 9.83
C LEU A 525 3.74 0.76 11.33
N GLN A 526 3.00 1.59 12.08
CA GLN A 526 3.22 1.77 13.53
C GLN A 526 3.20 0.45 14.30
N TYR A 527 2.32 -0.48 13.89
CA TYR A 527 2.22 -1.80 14.52
C TYR A 527 3.51 -2.63 14.46
N PHE A 528 4.46 -2.32 13.55
CA PHE A 528 5.77 -2.97 13.57
C PHE A 528 6.49 -2.72 14.88
N THR A 529 6.58 -1.45 15.29
CA THR A 529 7.25 -1.07 16.53
C THR A 529 6.51 -1.64 17.74
N GLU A 530 5.18 -1.62 17.73
CA GLU A 530 4.35 -2.17 18.82
C GLU A 530 4.60 -3.67 19.01
N ARG A 531 4.57 -4.45 17.92
CA ARG A 531 4.84 -5.90 17.97
C ARG A 531 6.26 -6.23 18.39
N ASP A 532 7.23 -5.50 17.86
CA ASP A 532 8.62 -5.73 18.22
C ASP A 532 8.87 -5.32 19.69
N ARG A 533 8.15 -4.31 20.20
CA ARG A 533 8.17 -3.95 21.63
C ARG A 533 7.55 -5.04 22.52
N GLU A 534 6.46 -5.66 22.08
CA GLU A 534 5.84 -6.78 22.79
C GLU A 534 6.78 -8.00 22.89
N GLU A 535 7.53 -8.29 21.82
CA GLU A 535 8.39 -9.48 21.75
C GLU A 535 9.79 -9.27 22.31
N PHE A 536 10.43 -8.13 22.04
CA PHE A 536 11.82 -7.84 22.40
C PHE A 536 11.96 -6.86 23.58
N GLY A 537 10.85 -6.30 24.07
CA GLY A 537 10.85 -5.26 25.11
C GLY A 537 11.19 -3.88 24.58
N ILE A 538 11.35 -2.93 25.50
CA ILE A 538 11.70 -1.53 25.20
C ILE A 538 13.21 -1.40 25.06
N ILE A 539 13.68 -1.07 23.86
CA ILE A 539 15.08 -0.87 23.50
C ILE A 539 15.25 0.59 23.10
N LYS A 540 16.13 1.30 23.83
CA LYS A 540 16.35 2.74 23.66
C LYS A 540 16.82 3.07 22.24
N GLY A 541 16.14 4.00 21.61
CA GLY A 541 16.39 4.42 20.25
C GLY A 541 15.96 3.45 19.16
N VAL A 542 15.20 2.40 19.49
CA VAL A 542 14.72 1.36 18.58
C VAL A 542 13.22 1.14 18.80
N THR A 543 12.81 0.33 19.78
CA THR A 543 11.40 -0.01 20.04
C THR A 543 10.73 0.93 21.06
N ASP A 544 11.49 1.86 21.65
CA ASP A 544 10.96 2.97 22.45
C ASP A 544 10.31 4.08 21.60
N LYS A 545 10.54 4.08 20.30
CA LYS A 545 9.89 4.97 19.34
C LYS A 545 8.43 4.58 19.13
N GLU A 546 7.59 5.52 18.72
CA GLU A 546 6.22 5.22 18.26
C GLU A 546 6.24 4.51 16.90
N LEU A 547 7.03 5.02 15.95
CA LEU A 547 7.18 4.51 14.60
C LEU A 547 8.66 4.41 14.25
N TYR A 548 9.08 3.31 13.62
CA TYR A 548 10.43 3.22 13.05
C TYR A 548 10.72 4.30 12.02
N SER A 549 11.99 4.70 11.93
CA SER A 549 12.39 5.77 11.01
C SER A 549 12.06 5.45 9.55
N THR A 550 11.37 6.38 8.88
CA THR A 550 11.07 6.35 7.44
C THR A 550 12.13 7.10 6.65
N GLY A 551 12.30 6.76 5.36
CA GLY A 551 13.37 7.34 4.54
C GLY A 551 14.77 6.87 4.95
N PHE A 552 15.78 7.62 4.52
CA PHE A 552 17.20 7.35 4.81
C PHE A 552 17.72 8.20 5.98
N VAL A 553 16.88 8.56 6.96
CA VAL A 553 17.23 9.53 8.02
C VAL A 553 18.31 8.95 8.95
N LEU A 554 19.58 9.08 8.56
CA LEU A 554 20.74 8.53 9.28
C LEU A 554 21.29 9.48 10.35
N PHE A 555 20.89 10.76 10.35
CA PHE A 555 21.59 11.84 11.06
C PHE A 555 20.75 12.51 12.14
N GLN A 556 21.43 13.02 13.17
CA GLN A 556 20.87 14.01 14.08
C GLN A 556 20.81 15.39 13.39
N GLU A 557 19.87 16.24 13.78
CA GLU A 557 19.62 17.56 13.16
C GLU A 557 20.88 18.47 13.15
N ASP A 558 21.83 18.22 14.06
CA ASP A 558 23.03 19.03 14.28
C ASP A 558 24.19 18.75 13.30
N GLU A 559 24.13 17.69 12.48
CA GLU A 559 25.26 17.27 11.62
C GLU A 559 25.40 18.05 10.29
N GLY A 560 24.46 18.93 10.00
CA GLY A 560 24.49 19.84 8.85
C GLY A 560 23.78 19.30 7.60
N LEU A 561 22.99 20.17 6.98
CA LEU A 561 22.12 19.85 5.84
C LEU A 561 22.88 19.35 4.60
N ASP A 562 24.05 19.90 4.30
CA ASP A 562 24.83 19.49 3.11
C ASP A 562 25.31 18.04 3.18
N LYS A 563 25.69 17.56 4.37
CA LYS A 563 26.04 16.13 4.56
C LYS A 563 24.83 15.25 4.28
N LYS A 564 23.68 15.57 4.88
CA LYS A 564 22.43 14.83 4.64
C LYS A 564 22.12 14.72 3.15
N ILE A 565 22.23 15.82 2.40
CA ILE A 565 21.99 15.85 0.96
C ILE A 565 22.95 14.92 0.21
N ALA A 566 24.26 15.05 0.49
CA ALA A 566 25.27 14.23 -0.17
C ALA A 566 25.10 12.73 0.13
N PHE A 567 24.65 12.38 1.34
CA PHE A 567 24.35 11.00 1.71
C PHE A 567 23.07 10.50 1.02
N GLU A 568 21.92 11.17 1.20
CA GLU A 568 20.66 10.76 0.59
C GLU A 568 20.78 10.65 -0.94
N GLY A 569 21.50 11.58 -1.57
CA GLY A 569 21.83 11.59 -2.98
C GLY A 569 22.47 10.29 -3.49
N GLN A 570 23.44 9.76 -2.75
CA GLN A 570 24.09 8.47 -3.08
C GLN A 570 23.14 7.27 -2.95
N LEU A 571 22.07 7.40 -2.18
CA LEU A 571 21.16 6.30 -1.83
C LEU A 571 19.92 6.22 -2.73
N HIS A 572 19.46 7.35 -3.29
CA HIS A 572 18.24 7.41 -4.12
C HIS A 572 18.29 6.43 -5.30
N ARG A 573 19.45 6.31 -5.95
CA ARG A 573 19.66 5.42 -7.11
C ARG A 573 19.38 3.93 -6.84
N TYR A 574 19.48 3.47 -5.59
CA TYR A 574 19.17 2.06 -5.26
C TYR A 574 17.67 1.79 -5.20
N CYS A 575 16.86 2.83 -4.94
CA CYS A 575 15.40 2.74 -4.81
C CYS A 575 14.71 3.07 -6.13
N LEU A 576 14.77 2.16 -7.10
CA LEU A 576 14.22 2.39 -8.44
C LEU A 576 12.69 2.55 -8.49
N ALA A 577 11.96 2.05 -7.48
CA ALA A 577 10.53 2.33 -7.29
C ALA A 577 10.29 3.67 -6.58
N GLY A 578 11.34 4.45 -6.31
CA GLY A 578 11.25 5.78 -5.74
C GLY A 578 11.43 5.82 -4.22
N CYS A 579 11.83 6.99 -3.77
CA CYS A 579 12.03 7.37 -2.37
C CYS A 579 11.88 8.89 -2.30
N SER A 580 11.51 9.41 -1.12
CA SER A 580 11.27 10.84 -0.93
C SER A 580 12.25 11.42 0.10
N SER A 581 13.03 12.40 -0.32
CA SER A 581 13.77 13.27 0.60
C SER A 581 12.83 14.32 1.15
N LYS A 582 12.84 14.47 2.48
CA LYS A 582 12.12 15.57 3.15
C LYS A 582 13.10 16.67 3.50
N VAL A 583 12.72 17.90 3.19
CA VAL A 583 13.44 19.10 3.61
C VAL A 583 12.47 20.01 4.34
N PHE A 584 12.89 20.48 5.51
CA PHE A 584 12.16 21.50 6.25
C PHE A 584 12.72 22.86 5.90
N MET A 585 11.85 23.79 5.50
CA MET A 585 12.21 25.15 5.16
C MET A 585 11.43 26.13 6.02
N MET A 586 12.08 27.21 6.44
CA MET A 586 11.40 28.29 7.16
C MET A 586 10.47 29.05 6.21
N PRO A 587 9.25 29.41 6.65
CA PRO A 587 8.38 30.29 5.87
C PRO A 587 9.07 31.64 5.58
N GLY A 588 8.88 32.18 4.37
CA GLY A 588 9.39 33.50 4.00
C GLY A 588 10.83 33.54 3.49
N LEU A 589 11.48 32.38 3.28
CA LEU A 589 12.75 32.32 2.56
C LEU A 589 12.60 32.87 1.13
N ASP A 590 13.66 33.55 0.68
CA ASP A 590 13.71 34.10 -0.68
C ASP A 590 13.69 32.97 -1.72
N PRO A 591 12.87 33.07 -2.78
CA PRO A 591 12.77 32.05 -3.82
C PRO A 591 14.08 31.81 -4.58
N ASP A 592 14.93 32.83 -4.78
CA ASP A 592 16.17 32.66 -5.54
C ASP A 592 17.20 31.87 -4.72
N GLY A 593 17.36 32.19 -3.42
CA GLY A 593 18.18 31.39 -2.51
C GLY A 593 17.66 29.95 -2.31
N SER A 594 16.34 29.77 -2.37
CA SER A 594 15.70 28.46 -2.31
C SER A 594 15.90 27.65 -3.61
N ALA A 595 16.01 28.33 -4.76
CA ALA A 595 16.28 27.70 -6.06
C ALA A 595 17.71 27.15 -6.14
N ASP A 596 18.70 27.86 -5.59
CA ASP A 596 20.07 27.35 -5.42
C ASP A 596 20.09 26.06 -4.58
N PHE A 597 19.27 26.00 -3.53
CA PHE A 597 19.15 24.81 -2.70
C PHE A 597 18.57 23.60 -3.46
N LEU A 598 17.49 23.79 -4.23
CA LEU A 598 16.94 22.71 -5.07
C LEU A 598 17.95 22.24 -6.14
N ARG A 599 18.79 23.14 -6.65
CA ARG A 599 19.91 22.78 -7.54
C ARG A 599 20.93 21.89 -6.86
N ARG A 600 21.35 22.21 -5.62
CA ARG A 600 22.23 21.34 -4.83
C ARG A 600 21.66 19.94 -4.60
N LEU A 601 20.34 19.82 -4.36
CA LEU A 601 19.67 18.51 -4.26
C LEU A 601 19.79 17.72 -5.57
N SER A 602 19.46 18.37 -6.70
CA SER A 602 19.54 17.75 -8.02
C SER A 602 20.96 17.33 -8.38
N ASP A 603 21.96 18.17 -8.11
CA ASP A 603 23.36 17.90 -8.42
C ASP A 603 23.94 16.79 -7.53
N SER A 604 23.33 16.57 -6.36
CA SER A 604 23.63 15.43 -5.48
C SER A 604 22.88 14.15 -5.85
N ASP A 605 22.15 14.13 -6.97
CA ASP A 605 21.42 12.95 -7.47
C ASP A 605 20.13 12.60 -6.71
N ILE A 606 19.54 13.55 -5.95
CA ILE A 606 18.23 13.38 -5.33
C ILE A 606 17.14 13.51 -6.40
N GLY A 607 16.38 12.44 -6.64
CA GLY A 607 15.34 12.41 -7.69
C GLY A 607 13.97 12.98 -7.30
N TYR A 608 13.65 13.09 -6.00
CA TYR A 608 12.34 13.53 -5.53
C TYR A 608 12.43 14.18 -4.15
N VAL A 609 11.78 15.33 -3.98
CA VAL A 609 11.77 16.07 -2.72
C VAL A 609 10.38 16.59 -2.36
N SER A 610 10.03 16.45 -1.09
CA SER A 610 8.91 17.14 -0.45
C SER A 610 9.45 18.24 0.45
N ILE A 611 8.96 19.47 0.23
CA ILE A 611 9.24 20.61 1.11
C ILE A 611 8.15 20.66 2.16
N ASN A 612 8.55 20.62 3.42
CA ASN A 612 7.66 20.83 4.56
C ASN A 612 7.97 22.19 5.18
N THR A 613 6.92 22.94 5.48
CA THR A 613 7.02 24.26 6.11
C THR A 613 6.54 24.16 7.55
N PHE A 614 7.30 24.73 8.48
CA PHE A 614 6.81 24.89 9.85
C PHE A 614 5.83 26.06 9.86
N PHE A 615 4.54 25.76 9.87
CA PHE A 615 3.57 26.72 10.34
C PHE A 615 3.49 26.57 11.85
N PRO A 616 3.99 27.54 12.65
CA PRO A 616 3.48 27.64 14.01
C PRO A 616 1.96 27.79 13.88
N TYR A 617 1.22 26.86 14.45
CA TYR A 617 -0.22 27.01 14.61
C TYR A 617 -0.46 28.35 15.33
N ASP A 618 -1.27 29.23 14.74
CA ASP A 618 -1.85 30.39 15.41
C ASP A 618 -2.75 29.94 16.59
#